data_AF-A0A952WIK1-F1
#
_entry.id   AF-A0A952WIK1-F1
#
_cell.length_a   1.000
_cell.length_b   1.000
_cell.length_c   1.000
_cell.angle_alpha   90.00
_cell.angle_beta   90.00
_cell.angle_gamma   90.00
#
_symmetry.space_group_name_H-M   'P 1'
#
loop_
_entity.id
_entity.type
_entity.pdbx_description
1 polymer ?
#
loop_
_entity_poly.entity_id
_entity_poly.type
_entity_poly.pdbx_seq_one_letter_code
_entity_poly.pdbx_strand_id
1 'polypeptide(L)'
;MTNVAANSTNIMARDIPRSDLTRWFYPTAGLVLLVLTVWGFRHFFFHGQSHPGRPITPPIRTLIIVHGCAMSVWIILFTLQPWLAALRRKKLHMMLGQLGIAVAAAVFGLGMMVGVSSARVAPPDFILWDLNRTQFMAVPLFSVVAFAAFVTVAILKRRQPAIHKPMMLCGTLAVMGAAISRIDVLSNLYIGTVWERAFGPFFMTVVLALVLLGVRCAITRSFDRWLALGVTLLIAIAFSTMAIARTDVWTSFASLLVQ
;
A
#
# COMPACT_ATOMS: atom_id res chain seq x y z
N MET A 1 24.17 61.11 -16.00
CA MET A 1 22.97 60.46 -15.44
C MET A 1 23.03 59.00 -15.81
N THR A 2 22.93 58.15 -14.80
CA THR A 2 23.36 56.74 -14.74
C THR A 2 22.42 55.80 -15.49
N ASN A 3 22.98 55.02 -16.44
CA ASN A 3 22.31 53.86 -17.03
C ASN A 3 22.36 52.69 -16.04
N VAL A 4 21.26 52.45 -15.33
CA VAL A 4 21.08 51.26 -14.48
C VAL A 4 20.63 50.13 -15.39
N ALA A 5 21.56 49.24 -15.73
CA ALA A 5 21.24 47.96 -16.37
C ALA A 5 20.46 47.09 -15.37
N ALA A 6 19.19 46.83 -15.68
CA ALA A 6 18.39 45.83 -14.98
C ALA A 6 18.95 44.44 -15.30
N ASN A 7 19.75 43.91 -14.39
CA ASN A 7 20.22 42.53 -14.43
C ASN A 7 19.08 41.63 -13.92
N SER A 8 18.16 41.27 -14.83
CA SER A 8 17.08 40.32 -14.54
C SER A 8 17.71 38.95 -14.33
N THR A 9 17.79 38.55 -13.06
CA THR A 9 18.06 37.18 -12.63
C THR A 9 16.98 36.26 -13.16
N ASN A 10 17.19 35.77 -14.39
CA ASN A 10 16.49 34.63 -14.94
C ASN A 10 16.92 33.41 -14.12
N ILE A 11 16.22 33.18 -13.00
CA ILE A 11 16.29 31.92 -12.26
C ILE A 11 15.85 30.87 -13.26
N MET A 12 16.82 30.18 -13.86
CA MET A 12 16.60 29.07 -14.76
C MET A 12 15.70 28.07 -14.04
N ALA A 13 14.40 28.08 -14.35
CA ALA A 13 13.57 26.91 -14.19
C ALA A 13 14.27 25.83 -15.02
N ARG A 14 15.00 24.94 -14.34
CA ARG A 14 15.62 23.78 -14.99
C ARG A 14 14.47 22.99 -15.59
N ASP A 15 14.27 23.11 -16.90
CA ASP A 15 13.40 22.23 -17.66
C ASP A 15 14.00 20.82 -17.58
N ILE A 16 13.56 20.05 -16.58
CA ILE A 16 13.95 18.65 -16.44
C ILE A 16 13.44 17.91 -17.69
N PRO A 17 14.31 17.26 -18.48
CA PRO A 17 13.88 16.52 -19.66
C PRO A 17 12.81 15.48 -19.29
N ARG A 18 11.71 15.41 -20.06
CA ARG A 18 10.55 14.54 -19.75
C ARG A 18 10.90 13.04 -19.68
N SER A 19 11.96 12.63 -20.39
CA SER A 19 12.54 11.28 -20.33
C SER A 19 13.06 10.95 -18.92
N ASP A 20 13.56 11.95 -18.19
CA ASP A 20 13.99 11.80 -16.80
C ASP A 20 12.80 11.66 -15.86
N LEU A 21 11.75 12.49 -15.99
CA LEU A 21 10.55 12.40 -15.14
C LEU A 21 9.87 11.02 -15.24
N THR A 22 9.79 10.46 -16.45
CA THR A 22 9.19 9.14 -16.67
C THR A 22 9.99 8.01 -16.00
N ARG A 23 11.33 8.17 -15.93
CA ARG A 23 12.25 7.23 -15.27
C ARG A 23 12.11 7.26 -13.75
N TRP A 24 11.79 8.42 -13.18
CA TRP A 24 11.71 8.62 -11.72
C TRP A 24 10.33 8.38 -11.10
N PHE A 25 9.27 8.22 -11.89
CA PHE A 25 7.92 7.96 -11.37
C PHE A 25 7.84 6.80 -10.35
N TYR A 26 8.28 5.59 -10.71
CA TYR A 26 8.20 4.43 -9.82
C TYR A 26 9.14 4.53 -8.61
N PRO A 27 10.39 5.02 -8.75
CA PRO A 27 11.22 5.36 -7.60
C PRO A 27 10.55 6.32 -6.60
N THR A 28 9.96 7.40 -7.09
CA THR A 28 9.27 8.40 -6.26
C THR A 28 8.02 7.80 -5.60
N ALA A 29 7.20 7.04 -6.35
CA ALA A 29 6.05 6.35 -5.79
C ALA A 29 6.45 5.38 -4.67
N GLY A 30 7.54 4.61 -4.85
CA GLY A 30 8.10 3.75 -3.81
C GLY A 30 8.50 4.52 -2.55
N LEU A 31 9.18 5.66 -2.72
CA LEU A 31 9.58 6.52 -1.60
C LEU A 31 8.36 7.09 -0.84
N VAL A 32 7.32 7.53 -1.55
CA VAL A 32 6.07 7.99 -0.93
C VAL A 32 5.44 6.88 -0.09
N LEU A 33 5.33 5.66 -0.62
CA LEU A 33 4.78 4.53 0.13
C LEU A 33 5.63 4.16 1.34
N LEU A 34 6.97 4.24 1.23
CA LEU A 34 7.87 4.03 2.37
C LEU A 34 7.63 5.07 3.47
N VAL A 35 7.56 6.35 3.13
CA VAL A 35 7.32 7.44 4.10
C VAL A 35 5.97 7.26 4.79
N LEU A 36 4.90 6.96 4.04
CA LEU A 36 3.58 6.69 4.60
C LEU A 36 3.58 5.46 5.53
N THR A 37 4.35 4.43 5.17
CA THR A 37 4.51 3.23 6.02
C THR A 37 5.19 3.57 7.35
N VAL A 38 6.31 4.31 7.31
CA VAL A 38 7.02 4.74 8.52
C VAL A 38 6.14 5.64 9.39
N TRP A 39 5.39 6.57 8.81
CA TRP A 39 4.50 7.46 9.55
C TRP A 39 3.32 6.72 10.20
N GLY A 40 2.64 5.85 9.43
CA GLY A 40 1.51 5.05 9.92
C GLY A 40 1.90 4.05 11.00
N PHE A 41 3.09 3.47 10.90
CA PHE A 41 3.61 2.49 11.87
C PHE A 41 4.64 3.07 12.86
N ARG A 42 4.69 4.40 13.05
CA ARG A 42 5.64 5.06 13.97
C ARG A 42 5.63 4.48 15.39
N HIS A 43 4.47 4.09 15.91
CA HIS A 43 4.36 3.46 17.24
C HIS A 43 5.03 2.09 17.27
N PHE A 44 4.88 1.30 16.20
CA PHE A 44 5.51 -0.01 16.08
C PHE A 44 7.03 0.12 15.95
N PHE A 45 7.49 0.99 15.04
CA PHE A 45 8.92 1.14 14.75
C PHE A 45 9.72 1.79 15.87
N PHE A 46 9.19 2.83 16.51
CA PHE A 46 9.96 3.63 17.47
C PHE A 46 9.65 3.30 18.93
N HIS A 47 8.51 2.64 19.21
CA HIS A 47 8.07 2.38 20.59
C HIS A 47 7.73 0.90 20.84
N GLY A 48 7.76 0.03 19.82
CA GLY A 48 7.37 -1.37 19.99
C GLY A 48 5.91 -1.56 20.39
N GLN A 49 5.04 -0.63 19.99
CA GLN A 49 3.63 -0.57 20.37
C GLN A 49 2.69 -0.78 19.17
N SER A 50 1.52 -1.32 19.42
CA SER A 50 0.40 -1.29 18.47
C SER A 50 -0.22 0.10 18.42
N HIS A 51 -0.73 0.52 17.27
CA HIS A 51 -1.52 1.76 17.18
C HIS A 51 -2.80 1.66 18.05
N PRO A 52 -3.22 2.72 18.77
CA PRO A 52 -2.65 4.07 18.84
C PRO A 52 -1.69 4.29 20.04
N GLY A 53 -0.68 3.43 20.23
CA GLY A 53 0.27 3.51 21.36
C GLY A 53 0.00 2.50 22.48
N ARG A 54 -0.68 1.40 22.17
CA ARG A 54 -1.01 0.33 23.11
C ARG A 54 0.06 -0.77 23.10
N PRO A 55 0.25 -1.54 24.19
CA PRO A 55 1.09 -2.73 24.15
C PRO A 55 0.63 -3.71 23.05
N ILE A 56 1.59 -4.40 22.42
CA ILE A 56 1.26 -5.46 21.47
C ILE A 56 0.63 -6.62 22.24
N THR A 57 -0.56 -7.06 21.81
CA THR A 57 -1.35 -8.11 22.44
C THR A 57 -0.53 -9.39 22.65
N PRO A 58 -0.26 -9.82 23.90
CA PRO A 58 0.74 -10.86 24.18
C PRO A 58 0.53 -12.18 23.43
N PRO A 59 -0.70 -12.75 23.32
CA PRO A 59 -0.92 -14.01 22.61
C PRO A 59 -0.47 -14.04 21.14
N ILE A 60 -0.41 -12.87 20.48
CA ILE A 60 -0.07 -12.76 19.05
C ILE A 60 1.16 -11.87 18.81
N ARG A 61 1.90 -11.52 19.87
CA ARG A 61 3.01 -10.56 19.80
C ARG A 61 4.09 -10.98 18.81
N THR A 62 4.55 -12.22 18.89
CA THR A 62 5.59 -12.75 17.99
C THR A 62 5.13 -12.73 16.54
N LEU A 63 3.88 -13.13 16.30
CA LEU A 63 3.29 -13.13 14.96
C LEU A 63 3.24 -11.71 14.37
N ILE A 64 2.82 -10.71 15.15
CA ILE A 64 2.81 -9.31 14.73
C ILE A 64 4.23 -8.81 14.41
N ILE A 65 5.22 -9.14 15.25
CA ILE A 65 6.61 -8.72 15.03
C ILE A 65 7.17 -9.34 13.74
N VAL A 66 7.01 -10.66 13.56
CA VAL A 66 7.50 -11.37 12.36
C VAL A 66 6.81 -10.85 11.10
N HIS A 67 5.50 -10.64 11.13
CA HIS A 67 4.76 -10.01 10.04
C HIS A 67 5.24 -8.59 9.75
N GLY A 68 5.42 -7.77 10.79
CA GLY A 68 5.94 -6.40 10.68
C GLY A 68 7.33 -6.35 10.06
N CYS A 69 8.22 -7.27 10.43
CA CYS A 69 9.54 -7.43 9.82
C CYS A 69 9.43 -7.83 8.33
N ALA A 70 8.59 -8.81 8.00
CA ALA A 70 8.38 -9.23 6.60
C ALA A 70 7.84 -8.08 5.74
N MET A 71 6.86 -7.33 6.24
CA MET A 71 6.32 -6.14 5.58
C MET A 71 7.35 -5.02 5.45
N SER A 72 8.23 -4.84 6.44
CA SER A 72 9.33 -3.87 6.39
C SER A 72 10.33 -4.23 5.29
N VAL A 73 10.71 -5.51 5.21
CA VAL A 73 11.57 -5.99 4.11
C VAL A 73 10.86 -5.81 2.77
N TRP A 74 9.56 -6.11 2.67
CA TRP A 74 8.79 -5.91 1.45
C TRP A 74 8.81 -4.46 0.98
N ILE A 75 8.47 -3.50 1.85
CA ILE A 75 8.40 -2.08 1.46
C ILE A 75 9.78 -1.51 1.11
N ILE A 76 10.84 -1.95 1.80
CA ILE A 76 12.23 -1.59 1.47
C ILE A 76 12.59 -2.14 0.08
N LEU A 77 12.33 -3.43 -0.19
CA LEU A 77 12.58 -4.02 -1.50
C LEU A 77 11.77 -3.32 -2.59
N PHE A 78 10.46 -3.15 -2.39
CA PHE A 78 9.59 -2.44 -3.34
C PHE A 78 10.11 -1.04 -3.65
N THR A 79 10.62 -0.33 -2.64
CA THR A 79 11.24 0.98 -2.82
C THR A 79 12.51 0.86 -3.65
N LEU A 80 13.47 0.02 -3.25
CA LEU A 80 14.80 -0.09 -3.88
C LEU A 80 14.76 -0.62 -5.32
N GLN A 81 13.86 -1.54 -5.64
CA GLN A 81 13.79 -2.20 -6.95
C GLN A 81 13.70 -1.24 -8.15
N PRO A 82 12.80 -0.24 -8.18
CA PRO A 82 12.76 0.75 -9.25
C PRO A 82 13.99 1.67 -9.27
N TRP A 83 14.64 1.98 -8.13
CA TRP A 83 15.91 2.71 -8.12
C TRP A 83 17.02 1.91 -8.80
N LEU A 84 17.15 0.62 -8.50
CA LEU A 84 18.13 -0.25 -9.16
C LEU A 84 17.90 -0.33 -10.66
N ALA A 85 16.64 -0.40 -11.10
CA ALA A 85 16.28 -0.35 -12.51
C ALA A 85 16.63 1.01 -13.15
N ALA A 86 16.30 2.11 -12.48
CA ALA A 86 16.63 3.47 -12.93
C ALA A 86 18.15 3.65 -13.05
N LEU A 87 18.92 3.18 -12.07
CA LEU A 87 20.40 3.22 -12.03
C LEU A 87 21.07 2.14 -12.90
N ARG A 88 20.30 1.39 -13.71
CA ARG A 88 20.79 0.32 -14.60
C ARG A 88 21.55 -0.81 -13.90
N ARG A 89 21.31 -1.03 -12.60
CA ARG A 89 21.91 -2.11 -11.78
C ARG A 89 21.10 -3.43 -11.91
N LYS A 90 20.97 -3.95 -13.13
CA LYS A 90 20.09 -5.09 -13.46
C LYS A 90 20.41 -6.38 -12.69
N LYS A 91 21.70 -6.69 -12.46
CA LYS A 91 22.12 -7.90 -11.71
C LYS A 91 21.57 -7.88 -10.28
N LEU A 92 21.68 -6.74 -9.58
CA LEU A 92 21.15 -6.57 -8.23
C LEU A 92 19.62 -6.60 -8.21
N HIS A 93 18.96 -5.96 -9.18
CA HIS A 93 17.50 -6.02 -9.35
C HIS A 93 17.01 -7.48 -9.45
N MET A 94 17.67 -8.31 -10.27
CA MET A 94 17.31 -9.72 -10.42
C MET A 94 17.58 -10.54 -9.17
N MET A 95 18.73 -10.35 -8.52
CA MET A 95 19.11 -11.07 -7.30
C MET A 95 18.14 -10.77 -6.14
N LEU A 96 17.90 -9.49 -5.86
CA LEU A 96 16.95 -9.06 -4.83
C LEU A 96 15.49 -9.36 -5.23
N GLY A 97 15.21 -9.49 -6.53
CA GLY A 97 13.90 -9.90 -7.03
C GLY A 97 13.52 -11.31 -6.57
N GLN A 98 14.47 -12.24 -6.49
CA GLN A 98 14.23 -13.59 -5.97
C GLN A 98 13.90 -13.56 -4.47
N LEU A 99 14.64 -12.76 -3.69
CA LEU A 99 14.31 -12.50 -2.29
C LEU A 99 12.90 -11.90 -2.17
N GLY A 100 12.55 -10.97 -3.06
CA GLY A 100 11.20 -10.39 -3.12
C GLY A 100 10.09 -11.42 -3.29
N ILE A 101 10.30 -12.48 -4.08
CA ILE A 101 9.31 -13.56 -4.25
C ILE A 101 9.09 -14.32 -2.93
N ALA A 102 10.18 -14.70 -2.25
CA ALA A 102 10.10 -15.37 -0.95
C ALA A 102 9.41 -14.48 0.11
N VAL A 103 9.75 -13.19 0.13
CA VAL A 103 9.13 -12.21 1.03
C VAL A 103 7.64 -12.02 0.71
N ALA A 104 7.24 -12.00 -0.57
CA ALA A 104 5.83 -11.93 -0.95
C ALA A 104 5.03 -13.12 -0.40
N ALA A 105 5.57 -14.34 -0.52
CA ALA A 105 4.95 -15.53 0.02
C ALA A 105 4.83 -15.49 1.55
N ALA A 106 5.87 -15.00 2.24
CA ALA A 106 5.85 -14.80 3.68
C ALA A 106 4.81 -13.74 4.10
N VAL A 107 4.73 -12.60 3.40
CA VAL A 107 3.72 -11.56 3.63
C VAL A 107 2.32 -12.13 3.46
N PHE A 108 2.09 -12.96 2.45
CA PHE A 108 0.80 -13.63 2.26
C PHE A 108 0.44 -14.51 3.45
N GLY A 109 1.29 -15.50 3.78
CA GLY A 109 1.01 -16.43 4.87
C GLY A 109 0.86 -15.74 6.24
N LEU A 110 1.81 -14.87 6.59
CA LEU A 110 1.79 -14.12 7.85
C LEU A 110 0.60 -13.16 7.91
N GLY A 111 0.24 -12.51 6.81
CA GLY A 111 -0.91 -11.61 6.74
C GLY A 111 -2.23 -12.33 6.99
N MET A 112 -2.40 -13.53 6.40
CA MET A 112 -3.57 -14.39 6.67
C MET A 112 -3.66 -14.78 8.15
N MET A 113 -2.53 -15.22 8.73
CA MET A 113 -2.45 -15.57 10.16
C MET A 113 -2.75 -14.36 11.05
N VAL A 114 -2.16 -13.19 10.78
CA VAL A 114 -2.40 -11.97 11.55
C VAL A 114 -3.87 -11.57 11.50
N GLY A 115 -4.52 -11.64 10.32
CA GLY A 115 -5.93 -11.32 10.18
C GLY A 115 -6.83 -12.17 11.08
N VAL A 116 -6.67 -13.50 11.00
CA VAL A 116 -7.48 -14.45 11.81
C VAL A 116 -7.14 -14.35 13.30
N SER A 117 -5.85 -14.37 13.65
CA SER A 117 -5.43 -14.34 15.06
C SER A 117 -5.80 -13.01 15.73
N SER A 118 -5.79 -11.89 15.01
CA SER A 118 -6.25 -10.59 15.54
C SER A 118 -7.74 -10.62 15.84
N ALA A 119 -8.56 -11.21 14.98
CA ALA A 119 -10.00 -11.34 15.22
C ALA A 119 -10.33 -12.25 16.40
N ARG A 120 -9.54 -13.32 16.62
CA ARG A 120 -9.69 -14.23 17.78
C ARG A 120 -9.45 -13.53 19.12
N VAL A 121 -8.40 -12.70 19.20
CA VAL A 121 -8.00 -12.02 20.44
C VAL A 121 -8.65 -10.64 20.62
N ALA A 122 -9.36 -10.14 19.61
CA ALA A 122 -10.06 -8.87 19.70
C ALA A 122 -11.18 -8.95 20.76
N PRO A 123 -11.32 -7.90 21.58
CA PRO A 123 -12.42 -7.80 22.55
C PRO A 123 -13.80 -7.97 21.89
N PRO A 124 -14.80 -8.52 22.60
CA PRO A 124 -16.16 -8.68 22.05
C PRO A 124 -16.81 -7.37 21.60
N ASP A 125 -16.44 -6.25 22.23
CA ASP A 125 -16.91 -4.89 21.95
C ASP A 125 -16.07 -4.16 20.89
N PHE A 126 -15.13 -4.84 20.22
CA PHE A 126 -14.34 -4.26 19.13
C PHE A 126 -15.25 -3.80 18.00
N ILE A 127 -15.17 -2.50 17.67
CA ILE A 127 -15.80 -1.89 16.49
C ILE A 127 -14.78 -0.98 15.82
N LEU A 128 -14.65 -1.11 14.50
CA LEU A 128 -13.77 -0.25 13.70
C LEU A 128 -14.33 -0.10 12.27
N TRP A 129 -14.49 1.14 11.79
CA TRP A 129 -15.19 1.45 10.53
C TRP A 129 -16.61 0.85 10.43
N ASP A 130 -17.35 0.86 11.53
CA ASP A 130 -18.70 0.27 11.64
C ASP A 130 -18.70 -1.26 11.38
N LEU A 131 -17.59 -1.94 11.68
CA LEU A 131 -17.43 -3.39 11.57
C LEU A 131 -17.01 -3.99 12.91
N ASN A 132 -17.67 -5.07 13.33
CA ASN A 132 -17.22 -5.86 14.47
C ASN A 132 -15.98 -6.72 14.13
N ARG A 133 -15.44 -7.46 15.11
CA ARG A 133 -14.18 -8.22 14.93
C ARG A 133 -14.18 -9.24 13.78
N THR A 134 -15.30 -9.95 13.56
CA THR A 134 -15.40 -10.96 12.48
C THR A 134 -15.64 -10.31 11.13
N GLN A 135 -16.44 -9.25 11.09
CA GLN A 135 -16.66 -8.46 9.88
C GLN A 135 -15.36 -7.76 9.43
N PHE A 136 -14.66 -7.10 10.35
CA PHE A 136 -13.41 -6.40 10.07
C PHE A 136 -12.31 -7.34 9.58
N MET A 137 -12.33 -8.63 9.95
CA MET A 137 -11.39 -9.64 9.45
C MET A 137 -11.37 -9.74 7.91
N ALA A 138 -12.45 -9.37 7.21
CA ALA A 138 -12.47 -9.33 5.75
C ALA A 138 -11.40 -8.39 5.18
N VAL A 139 -11.18 -7.25 5.85
CA VAL A 139 -10.25 -6.19 5.42
C VAL A 139 -8.83 -6.74 5.24
N PRO A 140 -8.14 -7.27 6.28
CA PRO A 140 -6.79 -7.78 6.11
C PRO A 140 -6.73 -9.00 5.18
N LEU A 141 -7.72 -9.92 5.23
CA LEU A 141 -7.67 -11.14 4.43
C LEU A 141 -7.78 -10.83 2.92
N PHE A 142 -8.77 -10.03 2.50
CA PHE A 142 -8.89 -9.67 1.09
C PHE A 142 -7.77 -8.74 0.62
N SER A 143 -7.22 -7.87 1.48
CA SER A 143 -6.04 -7.07 1.15
C SER A 143 -4.84 -7.93 0.77
N VAL A 144 -4.58 -8.98 1.55
CA VAL A 144 -3.43 -9.86 1.38
C VAL A 144 -3.62 -10.82 0.19
N VAL A 145 -4.86 -11.26 -0.07
CA VAL A 145 -5.21 -12.00 -1.29
C VAL A 145 -5.03 -11.13 -2.54
N ALA A 146 -5.50 -9.88 -2.51
CA ALA A 146 -5.34 -8.95 -3.62
C ALA A 146 -3.86 -8.64 -3.89
N PHE A 147 -3.08 -8.41 -2.83
CA PHE A 147 -1.63 -8.28 -2.90
C PHE A 147 -0.99 -9.46 -3.61
N ALA A 148 -1.29 -10.68 -3.17
CA ALA A 148 -0.71 -11.89 -3.77
C ALA A 148 -1.11 -12.04 -5.25
N ALA A 149 -2.37 -11.74 -5.60
CA ALA A 149 -2.85 -11.79 -6.97
C ALA A 149 -2.09 -10.81 -7.88
N PHE A 150 -2.01 -9.53 -7.49
CA PHE A 150 -1.28 -8.51 -8.26
C PHE A 150 0.21 -8.82 -8.39
N VAL A 151 0.87 -9.21 -7.28
CA VAL A 151 2.30 -9.56 -7.28
C VAL A 151 2.55 -10.79 -8.15
N THR A 152 1.66 -11.79 -8.12
CA THR A 152 1.76 -12.96 -8.99
C THR A 152 1.70 -12.57 -10.46
N VAL A 153 0.71 -11.76 -10.86
CA VAL A 153 0.62 -11.25 -12.23
C VAL A 153 1.88 -10.46 -12.61
N ALA A 154 2.40 -9.64 -11.70
CA ALA A 154 3.62 -8.88 -11.93
C ALA A 154 4.84 -9.78 -12.18
N ILE A 155 5.00 -10.86 -11.41
CA ILE A 155 6.11 -11.82 -11.55
C ILE A 155 5.98 -12.64 -12.82
N LEU A 156 4.77 -13.10 -13.16
CA LEU A 156 4.48 -13.85 -14.40
C LEU A 156 4.76 -12.98 -15.63
N LYS A 157 4.43 -11.68 -15.56
CA LYS A 157 4.65 -10.71 -16.63
C LYS A 157 5.96 -9.92 -16.47
N ARG A 158 6.96 -10.44 -15.73
CA ARG A 158 8.26 -9.76 -15.49
C ARG A 158 9.03 -9.37 -16.76
N ARG A 159 8.80 -10.06 -17.88
CA ARG A 159 9.39 -9.74 -19.19
C ARG A 159 8.66 -8.60 -19.93
N GLN A 160 7.54 -8.13 -19.41
CA GLN A 160 6.72 -7.06 -19.98
C GLN A 160 6.67 -5.88 -18.97
N PRO A 161 7.63 -4.95 -19.00
CA PRO A 161 7.72 -3.85 -18.02
C PRO A 161 6.46 -2.98 -17.93
N ALA A 162 5.70 -2.89 -19.02
CA ALA A 162 4.42 -2.18 -19.07
C ALA A 162 3.33 -2.80 -18.18
N ILE A 163 3.43 -4.09 -17.84
CA ILE A 163 2.51 -4.78 -16.93
C ILE A 163 3.16 -4.97 -15.56
N HIS A 164 4.43 -5.40 -15.53
CA HIS A 164 5.15 -5.71 -14.30
C HIS A 164 5.15 -4.54 -13.31
N LYS A 165 5.53 -3.32 -13.75
CA LYS A 165 5.67 -2.18 -12.84
C LYS A 165 4.32 -1.70 -12.27
N PRO A 166 3.26 -1.51 -13.08
CA PRO A 166 1.95 -1.19 -12.52
C PRO A 166 1.42 -2.25 -11.55
N MET A 167 1.55 -3.54 -11.87
CA MET A 167 1.04 -4.61 -11.01
C MET A 167 1.84 -4.74 -9.69
N MET A 168 3.16 -4.51 -9.69
CA MET A 168 3.93 -4.41 -8.44
C MET A 168 3.44 -3.25 -7.56
N LEU A 169 3.15 -2.08 -8.18
CA LEU A 169 2.63 -0.91 -7.47
C LEU A 169 1.23 -1.18 -6.92
N CYS A 170 0.32 -1.71 -7.73
CA CYS A 170 -1.05 -2.03 -7.30
C CYS A 170 -1.06 -3.11 -6.21
N GLY A 171 -0.22 -4.14 -6.31
CA GLY A 171 -0.07 -5.13 -5.25
C GLY A 171 0.35 -4.50 -3.94
N THR A 172 1.36 -3.62 -3.96
CA THR A 172 1.79 -2.91 -2.74
C THR A 172 0.70 -1.98 -2.22
N LEU A 173 0.02 -1.23 -3.08
CA LEU A 173 -1.13 -0.39 -2.69
C LEU A 173 -2.25 -1.21 -2.04
N ALA A 174 -2.48 -2.46 -2.45
CA ALA A 174 -3.52 -3.31 -1.84
C ALA A 174 -3.36 -3.50 -0.33
N VAL A 175 -2.13 -3.45 0.19
CA VAL A 175 -1.83 -3.58 1.63
C VAL A 175 -1.53 -2.26 2.33
N MET A 176 -1.45 -1.14 1.58
CA MET A 176 -1.14 0.18 2.16
C MET A 176 -2.25 0.73 3.06
N GLY A 177 -3.48 0.23 2.94
CA GLY A 177 -4.59 0.62 3.83
C GLY A 177 -4.24 0.45 5.31
N ALA A 178 -3.42 -0.56 5.66
CA ALA A 178 -2.96 -0.74 7.03
C ALA A 178 -2.07 0.43 7.51
N ALA A 179 -1.13 0.90 6.70
CA ALA A 179 -0.29 2.03 7.09
C ALA A 179 -1.08 3.35 7.10
N ILE A 180 -1.79 3.62 6.00
CA ILE A 180 -2.41 4.93 5.75
C ILE A 180 -3.54 5.20 6.74
N SER A 181 -4.34 4.19 7.10
CA SER A 181 -5.45 4.36 8.05
C SER A 181 -5.03 4.66 9.49
N ARG A 182 -3.75 4.46 9.84
CA ARG A 182 -3.15 4.80 11.15
C ARG A 182 -2.60 6.24 11.22
N ILE A 183 -2.82 7.02 10.16
CA ILE A 183 -2.46 8.44 10.10
C ILE A 183 -3.75 9.24 10.32
N ASP A 184 -3.99 9.66 11.56
CA ASP A 184 -5.26 10.25 11.99
C ASP A 184 -5.68 11.46 11.16
N VAL A 185 -4.72 12.32 10.77
CA VAL A 185 -5.03 13.50 9.92
C VAL A 185 -5.60 13.11 8.56
N LEU A 186 -5.26 11.94 8.02
CA LEU A 186 -5.83 11.43 6.77
C LEU A 186 -7.19 10.77 7.01
N SER A 187 -7.31 9.96 8.05
CA SER A 187 -8.57 9.28 8.38
C SER A 187 -9.70 10.27 8.75
N ASN A 188 -9.36 11.33 9.48
CA ASN A 188 -10.32 12.37 9.91
C ASN A 188 -10.92 13.18 8.75
N LEU A 189 -10.37 13.09 7.53
CA LEU A 189 -10.94 13.74 6.35
C LEU A 189 -12.22 13.07 5.84
N TYR A 190 -12.50 11.82 6.23
CA TYR A 190 -13.62 11.05 5.69
C TYR A 190 -14.42 10.25 6.73
N ILE A 191 -13.95 10.13 7.97
CA ILE A 191 -14.76 9.54 9.06
C ILE A 191 -16.09 10.30 9.19
N GLY A 192 -17.18 9.56 9.39
CA GLY A 192 -18.55 10.05 9.46
C GLY A 192 -19.21 10.27 8.10
N THR A 193 -18.51 10.03 6.99
CA THR A 193 -19.04 10.28 5.63
C THR A 193 -19.41 8.98 4.90
N VAL A 194 -20.08 9.11 3.76
CA VAL A 194 -20.38 7.98 2.86
C VAL A 194 -19.12 7.22 2.43
N TRP A 195 -17.98 7.91 2.37
CA TRP A 195 -16.69 7.32 1.98
C TRP A 195 -16.14 6.37 3.02
N GLU A 196 -16.40 6.64 4.31
CA GLU A 196 -16.06 5.71 5.40
C GLU A 196 -16.83 4.40 5.22
N ARG A 197 -18.14 4.50 4.96
CA ARG A 197 -18.97 3.30 4.78
C ARG A 197 -18.57 2.51 3.54
N ALA A 198 -18.32 3.21 2.43
CA ALA A 198 -18.02 2.59 1.14
C ALA A 198 -16.63 1.96 1.06
N PHE A 199 -15.61 2.58 1.66
CA PHE A 199 -14.21 2.15 1.49
C PHE A 199 -13.47 1.88 2.80
N GLY A 200 -14.00 2.29 3.96
CA GLY A 200 -13.35 2.12 5.26
C GLY A 200 -11.88 2.51 5.22
N PRO A 201 -10.94 1.63 5.65
CA PRO A 201 -9.51 1.93 5.67
C PRO A 201 -8.86 2.10 4.28
N PHE A 202 -9.58 1.80 3.20
CA PHE A 202 -9.05 1.86 1.83
C PHE A 202 -9.19 3.23 1.17
N PHE A 203 -10.03 4.13 1.70
CA PHE A 203 -10.41 5.35 0.99
C PHE A 203 -9.21 6.20 0.59
N MET A 204 -8.32 6.51 1.53
CA MET A 204 -7.12 7.32 1.26
C MET A 204 -6.10 6.60 0.37
N THR A 205 -6.06 5.27 0.40
CA THR A 205 -5.25 4.47 -0.52
C THR A 205 -5.80 4.54 -1.95
N VAL A 206 -7.13 4.53 -2.11
CA VAL A 206 -7.80 4.73 -3.41
C VAL A 206 -7.52 6.13 -3.95
N VAL A 207 -7.64 7.17 -3.12
CA VAL A 207 -7.30 8.55 -3.50
C VAL A 207 -5.84 8.62 -3.96
N LEU A 208 -4.90 8.03 -3.20
CA LEU A 208 -3.49 7.98 -3.58
C LEU A 208 -3.28 7.23 -4.90
N ALA A 209 -3.95 6.10 -5.11
CA ALA A 209 -3.86 5.33 -6.35
C ALA A 209 -4.32 6.12 -7.58
N LEU A 210 -5.43 6.86 -7.44
CA LEU A 210 -5.95 7.77 -8.48
C LEU A 210 -4.99 8.93 -8.75
N VAL A 211 -4.41 9.54 -7.71
CA VAL A 211 -3.39 10.58 -7.85
C VAL A 211 -2.17 10.05 -8.58
N LEU A 212 -1.65 8.88 -8.22
CA LEU A 212 -0.50 8.27 -8.89
C LEU A 212 -0.78 7.96 -10.35
N LEU A 213 -1.99 7.49 -10.69
CA LEU A 213 -2.43 7.29 -12.07
C LEU A 213 -2.50 8.63 -12.84
N GLY A 214 -3.10 9.66 -12.24
CA GLY A 214 -3.20 11.00 -12.84
C GLY A 214 -1.82 11.61 -13.09
N VAL A 215 -0.93 11.56 -12.10
CA VAL A 215 0.47 12.00 -12.23
C VAL A 215 1.18 11.21 -13.32
N ARG A 216 0.99 9.88 -13.39
CA ARG A 216 1.58 9.05 -14.45
C ARG A 216 1.14 9.50 -15.83
N CYS A 217 -0.17 9.63 -16.05
CA CYS A 217 -0.75 10.06 -17.31
C CYS A 217 -0.32 11.49 -17.69
N ALA A 218 -0.19 12.39 -16.72
CA ALA A 218 0.28 13.75 -16.95
C ALA A 218 1.75 13.80 -17.38
N ILE A 219 2.62 13.00 -16.73
CA ILE A 219 4.04 12.89 -17.07
C ILE A 219 4.22 12.26 -18.46
N THR A 220 3.50 11.18 -18.77
CA THR A 220 3.66 10.46 -20.04
C THR A 220 2.85 11.04 -21.18
N ARG A 221 1.92 11.98 -20.90
CA ARG A 221 0.92 12.51 -21.85
C ARG A 221 0.16 11.39 -22.58
N SER A 222 0.00 10.26 -21.91
CA SER A 222 -0.62 9.05 -22.47
C SER A 222 -1.30 8.26 -21.38
N PHE A 223 -2.36 7.56 -21.74
CA PHE A 223 -3.13 6.75 -20.80
C PHE A 223 -2.40 5.44 -20.50
N ASP A 224 -1.96 5.26 -19.25
CA ASP A 224 -1.34 4.01 -18.79
C ASP A 224 -2.43 2.96 -18.50
N ARG A 225 -2.85 2.23 -19.54
CA ARG A 225 -3.97 1.27 -19.45
C ARG A 225 -3.79 0.19 -18.39
N TRP A 226 -2.55 -0.22 -18.12
CA TRP A 226 -2.26 -1.30 -17.18
C TRP A 226 -2.29 -0.79 -15.74
N LEU A 227 -1.79 0.41 -15.50
CA LEU A 227 -1.99 1.08 -14.21
C LEU A 227 -3.46 1.40 -13.98
N ALA A 228 -4.16 1.93 -14.98
CA ALA A 228 -5.59 2.21 -14.87
C ALA A 228 -6.40 0.96 -14.54
N LEU A 229 -6.15 -0.16 -15.24
CA LEU A 229 -6.78 -1.45 -14.93
C LEU A 229 -6.49 -1.89 -13.49
N GLY A 230 -5.24 -1.81 -13.05
CA GLY A 230 -4.86 -2.17 -11.68
C GLY A 230 -5.54 -1.31 -10.62
N VAL A 231 -5.62 0.01 -10.85
CA VAL A 231 -6.33 0.95 -9.96
C VAL A 231 -7.83 0.68 -9.95
N THR A 232 -8.46 0.44 -11.11
CA THR A 232 -9.87 0.07 -11.18
C THR A 232 -10.17 -1.21 -10.40
N LEU A 233 -9.32 -2.24 -10.56
CA LEU A 233 -9.44 -3.49 -9.80
C LEU A 233 -9.26 -3.26 -8.29
N LEU A 234 -8.30 -2.42 -7.88
CA LEU A 234 -8.12 -2.05 -6.47
C LEU A 234 -9.37 -1.38 -5.89
N ILE A 235 -9.98 -0.44 -6.62
CA ILE A 235 -11.20 0.24 -6.20
C ILE A 235 -12.35 -0.77 -6.06
N ALA A 236 -12.52 -1.64 -7.06
CA ALA A 236 -13.56 -2.66 -7.06
C ALA A 236 -13.37 -3.65 -5.88
N ILE A 237 -12.14 -4.09 -5.62
CA ILE A 237 -11.81 -4.98 -4.50
C ILE A 237 -12.06 -4.28 -3.17
N ALA A 238 -11.64 -3.03 -3.01
CA ALA A 238 -11.84 -2.26 -1.78
C ALA A 238 -13.32 -2.08 -1.46
N PHE A 239 -14.12 -1.67 -2.45
CA PHE A 239 -15.56 -1.53 -2.30
C PHE A 239 -16.24 -2.87 -1.99
N SER A 240 -15.90 -3.92 -2.77
CA SER A 240 -16.45 -5.27 -2.57
C SER A 240 -16.08 -5.83 -1.20
N THR A 241 -14.87 -5.55 -0.69
CA THR A 241 -14.45 -5.97 0.65
C THR A 241 -15.36 -5.38 1.71
N MET A 242 -15.64 -4.08 1.65
CA MET A 242 -16.52 -3.41 2.61
C MET A 242 -17.98 -3.85 2.48
N ALA A 243 -18.43 -4.19 1.27
CA ALA A 243 -19.77 -4.75 1.05
C ALA A 243 -19.90 -6.18 1.60
N ILE A 244 -18.97 -7.06 1.26
CA ILE A 244 -18.93 -8.47 1.70
C ILE A 244 -18.80 -8.56 3.22
N ALA A 245 -17.93 -7.72 3.83
CA ALA A 245 -17.71 -7.70 5.27
C ALA A 245 -19.01 -7.56 6.09
N ARG A 246 -20.04 -6.92 5.52
CA ARG A 246 -21.33 -6.65 6.18
C ARG A 246 -22.41 -7.69 5.87
N THR A 247 -22.07 -8.77 5.17
CA THR A 247 -23.02 -9.84 4.84
C THR A 247 -23.02 -10.95 5.89
N ASP A 248 -24.17 -11.59 6.09
CA ASP A 248 -24.31 -12.73 7.00
C ASP A 248 -23.49 -13.93 6.52
N VAL A 249 -23.31 -14.08 5.20
CA VAL A 249 -22.45 -15.11 4.60
C VAL A 249 -21.01 -14.97 5.09
N TRP A 250 -20.48 -13.73 5.07
CA TRP A 250 -19.14 -13.47 5.59
C TRP A 250 -19.07 -13.73 7.10
N THR A 251 -20.02 -13.21 7.87
CA THR A 251 -20.02 -13.38 9.33
C THR A 251 -20.08 -14.86 9.73
N SER A 252 -20.87 -15.67 9.02
CA SER A 252 -20.97 -17.12 9.23
C SER A 252 -19.63 -17.81 8.96
N PHE A 253 -19.03 -17.55 7.80
CA PHE A 253 -17.69 -18.08 7.46
C PHE A 253 -16.62 -17.62 8.46
N ALA A 254 -16.59 -16.33 8.79
CA ALA A 254 -15.62 -15.74 9.69
C ALA A 254 -15.69 -16.37 11.09
N SER A 255 -16.90 -16.68 11.58
CA SER A 255 -17.10 -17.32 12.87
C SER A 255 -16.40 -18.69 12.98
N LEU A 256 -16.37 -19.47 11.90
CA LEU A 256 -15.67 -20.76 11.85
C LEU A 256 -14.16 -20.62 12.00
N LEU A 257 -13.59 -19.49 11.55
CA LEU A 257 -12.17 -19.22 11.64
C LEU A 257 -11.75 -18.69 13.02
N VAL A 258 -12.68 -18.15 13.81
CA VAL A 258 -12.39 -17.57 15.13
C VAL A 258 -12.87 -18.40 16.32
N GLN A 259 -13.53 -19.53 16.07
CA GLN A 259 -13.67 -20.62 17.04
C GLN A 259 -12.28 -21.18 17.41
#